data_AF-A0A7S1A9C8-F1
#
_entry.id   AF-A0A7S1A9C8-F1
#
_cell.length_a   1.000
_cell.length_b   1.000
_cell.length_c   1.000
_cell.angle_alpha   90.00
_cell.angle_beta   90.00
_cell.angle_gamma   90.00
#
_symmetry.space_group_name_H-M   'P 1'
#
loop_
_entity.id
_entity.type
_entity.pdbx_description
1 polymer ?
#
loop_
_entity_poly.entity_id
_entity_poly.type
_entity_poly.pdbx_seq_one_letter_code
_entity_poly.pdbx_strand_id
1 'polypeptide(L)'
;MAWLLLGVCFAHFFSCLAEHPCEAEVNVACPDTPGAELGRCLRNPEEHETPTALSSECTDFVALNLACAEDIESHCDDAFFTDDTTPCLTQWTDSSSLTQRCTSVMSWAVPQILEAEEEPVTDELGLSDEDYAEKMEWQAKRKAEREEAIKKLKEMKAVDAERERERVEKEKFKREDPEGYRLMIEQQEEDKRQATEFKRRERMMAAALERKRKEEAGITDEEEPKQAPKSKKPKKERTEEVPTKPGNSGGSWLKALGCLGLVAGASLLGYKVLVDMQKEAEENRPVKREKKNKKKHN
;
A
#
# COMPACT_ATOMS: atom_id res chain seq x y z
N MET A 1 2.31 21.03 31.04
CA MET A 1 3.05 21.90 30.09
C MET A 1 3.64 21.16 28.87
N ALA A 2 3.70 19.82 28.84
CA ALA A 2 4.19 19.07 27.67
C ALA A 2 3.18 18.93 26.50
N TRP A 3 1.92 19.34 26.69
CA TRP A 3 0.87 19.23 25.67
C TRP A 3 0.86 20.39 24.66
N LEU A 4 1.57 21.49 24.95
CA LEU A 4 1.65 22.64 24.04
C LEU A 4 2.68 22.48 22.92
N LEU A 5 3.60 21.52 23.03
CA LEU A 5 4.64 21.28 22.01
C LEU A 5 4.26 20.21 20.97
N LEU A 6 3.26 19.36 21.26
CA LEU A 6 2.77 18.34 20.31
C LEU A 6 1.70 18.87 19.35
N GLY A 7 1.01 19.97 19.68
CA GLY A 7 0.00 20.58 18.81
C GLY A 7 0.58 21.33 17.60
N VAL A 8 1.82 21.81 17.67
CA VAL A 8 2.43 22.61 16.60
C VAL A 8 2.92 21.76 15.43
N CYS A 9 3.28 20.49 15.65
CA CYS A 9 3.73 19.60 14.56
C CYS A 9 2.59 19.01 13.72
N PHE A 10 1.36 18.90 14.24
CA PHE A 10 0.24 18.36 13.47
C PHE A 10 -0.37 19.40 12.50
N ALA A 11 -0.12 20.70 12.74
CA ALA A 11 -0.62 21.79 11.91
C ALA A 11 0.21 22.07 10.64
N HIS A 12 1.32 21.37 10.39
CA HIS A 12 2.13 21.52 9.18
C HIS A 12 1.95 20.39 8.16
N PHE A 13 1.15 19.37 8.48
CA PHE A 13 0.87 18.28 7.53
C PHE A 13 -0.37 18.53 6.66
N PHE A 14 -1.12 19.62 6.93
CA PHE A 14 -2.38 19.96 6.24
C PHE A 14 -2.28 21.21 5.34
N SER A 15 -1.11 21.82 5.17
CA SER A 15 -0.95 23.08 4.40
C SER A 15 -0.52 22.92 2.94
N CYS A 16 -0.80 21.78 2.31
CA CYS A 16 -0.81 21.67 0.84
C CYS A 16 -2.24 21.47 0.33
N LEU A 17 -3.22 22.08 0.99
CA LEU A 17 -4.47 22.44 0.31
C LEU A 17 -4.09 23.66 -0.53
N ALA A 18 -3.58 23.41 -1.74
CA ALA A 18 -3.66 24.44 -2.76
C ALA A 18 -5.14 24.83 -2.84
N GLU A 19 -5.44 26.11 -2.74
CA GLU A 19 -6.79 26.65 -2.81
C GLU A 19 -7.41 26.06 -4.09
N HIS A 20 -6.75 26.28 -5.24
CA HIS A 20 -7.18 25.73 -6.52
C HIS A 20 -6.07 24.91 -7.22
N PRO A 21 -6.40 24.02 -8.18
CA PRO A 21 -5.45 23.11 -8.85
C PRO A 21 -4.31 23.79 -9.62
N CYS A 22 -4.38 25.13 -9.80
CA CYS A 22 -3.39 25.93 -10.51
C CYS A 22 -2.56 26.84 -9.59
N GLU A 23 -2.76 26.86 -8.27
CA GLU A 23 -2.20 27.90 -7.41
C GLU A 23 -0.66 27.90 -7.44
N ALA A 24 -0.06 26.72 -7.46
CA ALA A 24 1.39 26.57 -7.52
C ALA A 24 1.96 27.11 -8.83
N GLU A 25 1.28 26.87 -9.95
CA GLU A 25 1.68 27.31 -11.27
C GLU A 25 1.43 28.81 -11.50
N VAL A 26 0.33 29.35 -10.99
CA VAL A 26 -0.03 30.78 -11.08
C VAL A 26 1.01 31.65 -10.41
N ASN A 27 1.41 31.29 -9.19
CA ASN A 27 2.39 32.04 -8.40
C ASN A 27 3.78 32.10 -9.05
N VAL A 28 4.07 31.19 -9.98
CA VAL A 28 5.39 31.07 -10.63
C VAL A 28 5.35 31.61 -12.06
N ALA A 29 4.29 31.33 -12.81
CA ALA A 29 4.16 31.75 -14.20
C ALA A 29 3.62 33.18 -14.38
N CYS A 30 2.62 33.58 -13.59
CA CYS A 30 1.83 34.80 -13.81
C CYS A 30 1.44 35.52 -12.49
N PRO A 31 2.39 35.86 -11.59
CA PRO A 31 2.07 36.43 -10.28
C PRO A 31 1.40 37.81 -10.36
N ASP A 32 1.68 38.58 -11.41
CA ASP A 32 1.20 39.96 -11.55
C ASP A 32 -0.17 40.08 -12.26
N THR A 33 -0.78 38.97 -12.70
CA THR A 33 -2.01 38.99 -13.52
C THR A 33 -3.20 38.36 -12.78
N PRO A 34 -3.98 39.13 -12.00
CA PRO A 34 -5.16 38.60 -11.32
C PRO A 34 -6.41 38.51 -12.23
N GLY A 35 -7.35 37.63 -11.89
CA GLY A 35 -8.69 37.57 -12.47
C GLY A 35 -8.77 36.92 -13.85
N ALA A 36 -9.65 37.42 -14.73
CA ALA A 36 -9.95 36.82 -16.03
C ALA A 36 -8.74 36.77 -17.00
N GLU A 37 -7.80 37.72 -16.89
CA GLU A 37 -6.60 37.78 -17.72
C GLU A 37 -5.57 36.68 -17.36
N LEU A 38 -5.68 36.10 -16.15
CA LEU A 38 -4.81 35.01 -15.71
C LEU A 38 -4.89 33.80 -16.63
N GLY A 39 -6.09 33.47 -17.11
CA GLY A 39 -6.29 32.36 -18.05
C GLY A 39 -5.60 32.56 -19.39
N ARG A 40 -5.45 33.81 -19.85
CA ARG A 40 -4.72 34.14 -21.08
C ARG A 40 -3.22 33.97 -20.87
N CYS A 41 -2.70 34.49 -19.74
CA CYS A 41 -1.30 34.34 -19.37
C CYS A 41 -0.92 32.85 -19.23
N LEU A 42 -1.69 32.05 -18.49
CA LEU A 42 -1.42 30.62 -18.31
C LEU A 42 -1.48 29.83 -19.63
N ARG A 43 -2.37 30.20 -20.55
CA ARG A 43 -2.50 29.52 -21.85
C ARG A 43 -1.32 29.79 -22.79
N ASN A 44 -0.66 30.94 -22.67
CA ASN A 44 0.43 31.37 -23.55
C ASN A 44 1.78 31.24 -22.83
N PRO A 45 2.60 30.22 -23.13
CA PRO A 45 3.91 30.04 -22.49
C PRO A 45 4.89 31.20 -22.73
N GLU A 46 4.64 32.03 -23.75
CA GLU A 46 5.42 33.23 -24.07
C GLU A 46 5.14 34.39 -23.10
N GLU A 47 3.99 34.39 -22.43
CA GLU A 47 3.61 35.39 -21.43
C GLU A 47 4.04 34.99 -20.01
N HIS A 48 4.54 33.76 -19.82
CA HIS A 48 5.02 33.30 -18.52
C HIS A 48 6.31 34.03 -18.13
N GLU A 49 6.34 34.62 -16.94
CA GLU A 49 7.57 35.18 -16.37
C GLU A 49 8.65 34.13 -16.19
N THR A 50 8.24 32.92 -15.81
CA THR A 50 9.12 31.75 -15.72
C THR A 50 8.53 30.56 -16.47
N PRO A 51 9.29 29.90 -17.36
CA PRO A 51 8.77 28.78 -18.16
C PRO A 51 8.34 27.63 -17.26
N THR A 52 7.03 27.44 -17.12
CA THR A 52 6.44 26.47 -16.21
C THR A 52 5.55 25.52 -16.98
N ALA A 53 5.73 24.21 -16.75
CA ALA A 53 4.85 23.21 -17.32
C ALA A 53 3.61 23.08 -16.42
N LEU A 54 2.42 23.39 -16.97
CA LEU A 54 1.16 23.25 -16.24
C LEU A 54 0.84 21.77 -16.01
N SER A 55 0.32 21.46 -14.82
CA SER A 55 -0.30 20.16 -14.57
C SER A 55 -1.52 19.95 -15.46
N SER A 56 -1.90 18.68 -15.69
CA SER A 56 -3.10 18.34 -16.48
C SER A 56 -4.36 18.92 -15.83
N GLU A 57 -4.46 18.81 -14.50
CA GLU A 57 -5.58 19.35 -13.73
C GLU A 57 -5.67 20.87 -13.85
N CYS A 58 -4.52 21.58 -13.79
CA CYS A 58 -4.51 23.02 -14.02
C CYS A 58 -4.91 23.39 -15.45
N THR A 59 -4.45 22.62 -16.44
CA THR A 59 -4.80 22.86 -17.86
C THR A 59 -6.31 22.74 -18.08
N ASP A 60 -6.95 21.74 -17.48
CA ASP A 60 -8.39 21.53 -17.57
C ASP A 60 -9.16 22.64 -16.84
N PHE A 61 -8.65 23.10 -15.68
CA PHE A 61 -9.24 24.20 -14.94
C PHE A 61 -9.14 25.55 -15.69
N VAL A 62 -8.01 25.82 -16.35
CA VAL A 62 -7.84 26.98 -17.25
C VAL A 62 -8.80 26.90 -18.42
N ALA A 63 -8.96 25.72 -19.02
CA ALA A 63 -9.90 25.52 -20.12
C ALA A 63 -11.36 25.77 -19.68
N LEU A 64 -11.74 25.33 -18.48
CA LEU A 64 -13.05 25.60 -17.88
C LEU A 64 -13.30 27.09 -17.69
N ASN A 65 -12.40 27.80 -17.00
CA ASN A 65 -12.53 29.23 -16.74
C ASN A 65 -12.60 30.06 -18.04
N LEU A 66 -11.83 29.70 -19.07
CA LEU A 66 -11.85 30.39 -20.37
C LEU A 66 -13.10 30.07 -21.21
N ALA A 67 -13.65 28.86 -21.09
CA ALA A 67 -14.83 28.45 -21.83
C ALA A 67 -16.12 28.99 -21.19
N CYS A 68 -16.13 29.11 -19.87
CA CYS A 68 -17.25 29.58 -19.05
C CYS A 68 -17.11 31.07 -18.64
N ALA A 69 -16.25 31.85 -19.30
CA ALA A 69 -15.95 33.21 -18.84
C ALA A 69 -17.22 34.08 -18.71
N GLU A 70 -18.09 34.07 -19.72
CA GLU A 70 -19.36 34.83 -19.71
C GLU A 70 -20.29 34.38 -18.58
N ASP A 71 -20.36 33.07 -18.31
CA ASP A 71 -21.21 32.50 -17.27
C ASP A 71 -20.67 32.78 -15.85
N ILE A 72 -19.34 32.83 -15.69
CA ILE A 72 -18.69 33.19 -14.42
C ILE A 72 -18.95 34.66 -14.08
N GLU A 73 -18.86 35.56 -15.07
CA GLU A 73 -19.17 36.99 -14.88
C GLU A 73 -20.65 37.19 -14.49
N SER A 74 -21.57 36.45 -15.10
CA SER A 74 -23.00 36.64 -14.86
C SER A 74 -23.54 35.93 -13.61
N HIS A 75 -22.99 34.77 -13.26
CA HIS A 75 -23.54 33.89 -12.23
C HIS A 75 -22.65 33.69 -11.00
N CYS A 76 -21.34 33.91 -11.12
CA CYS A 76 -20.37 33.58 -10.08
C CYS A 76 -19.60 34.82 -9.56
N ASP A 77 -20.18 36.02 -9.64
CA ASP A 77 -19.61 37.27 -9.10
C ASP A 77 -18.15 37.54 -9.52
N ASP A 78 -17.81 37.27 -10.79
CA ASP A 78 -16.45 37.41 -11.33
C ASP A 78 -15.39 36.59 -10.56
N ALA A 79 -15.79 35.51 -9.88
CA ALA A 79 -14.90 34.62 -9.14
C ALA A 79 -14.11 33.70 -10.08
N PHE A 80 -13.22 34.28 -10.88
CA PHE A 80 -12.31 33.56 -11.77
C PHE A 80 -11.16 32.94 -11.00
N PHE A 81 -10.82 31.69 -11.34
CA PHE A 81 -9.68 30.96 -10.77
C PHE A 81 -9.71 30.81 -9.23
N THR A 82 -10.91 30.76 -8.64
CA THR A 82 -11.10 30.50 -7.21
C THR A 82 -11.70 29.11 -6.99
N ASP A 83 -11.65 28.63 -5.76
CA ASP A 83 -12.18 27.31 -5.37
C ASP A 83 -13.69 27.23 -5.56
N ASP A 84 -14.34 28.39 -5.47
CA ASP A 84 -15.79 28.53 -5.58
C ASP A 84 -16.27 28.52 -7.04
N THR A 85 -15.39 28.70 -8.04
CA THR A 85 -15.82 28.71 -9.45
C THR A 85 -16.45 27.38 -9.85
N THR A 86 -15.84 26.24 -9.46
CA THR A 86 -16.36 24.91 -9.84
C THR A 86 -17.68 24.57 -9.11
N PRO A 87 -17.80 24.73 -7.78
CA PRO A 87 -19.08 24.60 -7.07
C PRO A 87 -20.15 25.56 -7.59
N CYS A 88 -19.80 26.81 -7.92
CA CYS A 88 -20.75 27.77 -8.48
C CYS A 88 -21.36 27.29 -9.79
N LEU A 89 -20.51 26.85 -10.73
CA LEU A 89 -20.97 26.36 -12.04
C LEU A 89 -21.73 25.02 -11.94
N THR A 90 -21.36 24.14 -11.01
CA THR A 90 -21.93 22.78 -10.91
C THR A 90 -23.13 22.65 -9.96
N GLN A 91 -23.15 23.37 -8.85
CA GLN A 91 -24.12 23.21 -7.77
C GLN A 91 -25.06 24.41 -7.64
N TRP A 92 -24.58 25.62 -7.89
CA TRP A 92 -25.35 26.84 -7.62
C TRP A 92 -26.00 27.44 -8.86
N THR A 93 -25.53 27.05 -10.05
CA THR A 93 -26.07 27.49 -11.33
C THR A 93 -26.82 26.35 -12.01
N ASP A 94 -28.01 26.63 -12.52
CA ASP A 94 -28.77 25.66 -13.30
C ASP A 94 -28.05 25.38 -14.63
N SER A 95 -27.88 24.10 -14.98
CA SER A 95 -27.18 23.71 -16.22
C SER A 95 -27.83 24.25 -17.51
N SER A 96 -29.10 24.66 -17.43
CA SER A 96 -29.87 25.26 -18.52
C SER A 96 -29.62 26.75 -18.71
N SER A 97 -29.10 27.46 -17.71
CA SER A 97 -28.75 28.88 -17.81
C SER A 97 -27.32 29.11 -18.31
N LEU A 98 -26.48 28.07 -18.27
CA LEU A 98 -25.10 28.13 -18.77
C LEU A 98 -25.05 28.16 -20.30
N THR A 99 -24.06 28.87 -20.85
CA THR A 99 -23.80 28.83 -22.28
C THR A 99 -23.48 27.41 -22.76
N GLN A 100 -23.88 27.07 -23.99
CA GLN A 100 -23.58 25.76 -24.59
C GLN A 100 -22.09 25.43 -24.58
N ARG A 101 -21.23 26.47 -24.67
CA ARG A 101 -19.78 26.33 -24.61
C ARG A 101 -19.34 25.86 -23.22
N CYS A 102 -19.82 26.49 -22.16
CA CYS A 102 -19.52 26.09 -20.79
C CYS A 102 -20.02 24.66 -20.49
N THR A 103 -21.27 24.35 -20.86
CA THR A 103 -21.85 23.01 -20.66
C THR A 103 -21.06 21.91 -21.37
N SER A 104 -20.54 22.19 -22.58
CA SER A 104 -19.73 21.21 -23.31
C SER A 104 -18.43 20.87 -22.58
N VAL A 105 -17.78 21.87 -21.97
CA VAL A 105 -16.57 21.65 -21.17
C VAL A 105 -16.94 21.00 -19.84
N MET A 106 -18.03 21.37 -19.18
CA MET A 106 -18.43 20.71 -17.94
C MET A 106 -18.79 19.22 -18.05
N SER A 107 -19.02 18.70 -19.26
CA SER A 107 -19.39 17.29 -19.48
C SER A 107 -18.34 16.27 -19.02
N TRP A 108 -17.08 16.66 -18.81
CA TRP A 108 -16.06 15.82 -18.17
C TRP A 108 -16.10 15.87 -16.64
N ALA A 109 -16.61 16.96 -16.06
CA ALA A 109 -16.65 17.21 -14.62
C ALA A 109 -17.93 16.68 -13.97
N VAL A 110 -19.06 16.71 -14.68
CA VAL A 110 -20.32 16.15 -14.22
C VAL A 110 -20.36 14.68 -14.62
N PRO A 111 -20.48 13.72 -13.68
CA PRO A 111 -20.74 12.34 -14.02
C PRO A 111 -22.00 12.34 -14.88
N GLN A 112 -21.82 12.05 -16.17
CA GLN A 112 -22.98 11.87 -17.02
C GLN A 112 -23.68 10.65 -16.46
N ILE A 113 -24.77 10.88 -15.75
CA ILE A 113 -25.80 9.88 -15.50
C ILE A 113 -26.39 9.62 -16.89
N LEU A 114 -25.59 8.99 -17.74
CA LEU A 114 -26.06 8.28 -18.90
C LEU A 114 -27.09 7.33 -18.33
N GLU A 115 -28.33 7.46 -18.79
CA GLU A 115 -29.44 6.55 -18.58
C GLU A 115 -29.01 5.15 -19.05
N ALA A 116 -28.15 4.50 -18.26
CA ALA A 116 -27.88 3.09 -18.35
C ALA A 116 -29.21 2.42 -17.99
N GLU A 117 -29.72 1.69 -18.97
CA GLU A 117 -30.88 0.80 -18.93
C GLU A 117 -31.23 0.40 -17.49
N GLU A 118 -32.46 0.73 -17.06
CA GLU A 118 -33.04 0.35 -15.77
C GLU A 118 -33.03 -1.18 -15.63
N GLU A 119 -31.91 -1.76 -15.19
CA GLU A 119 -31.93 -3.06 -14.55
C GLU A 119 -32.81 -2.92 -13.30
N PRO A 120 -33.79 -3.82 -13.11
CA PRO A 120 -34.72 -3.72 -12.00
C PRO A 120 -33.94 -3.88 -10.69
N VAL A 121 -33.73 -2.77 -10.01
CA VAL A 121 -33.15 -2.69 -8.67
C VAL A 121 -34.11 -3.37 -7.68
N THR A 122 -33.98 -4.67 -7.48
CA THR A 122 -34.97 -5.50 -6.73
C THR A 122 -34.68 -5.70 -5.24
N ASP A 123 -33.81 -4.89 -4.63
CA ASP A 123 -33.58 -4.95 -3.18
C ASP A 123 -33.40 -3.53 -2.60
N GLU A 124 -33.89 -3.27 -1.37
CA GLU A 124 -33.88 -1.96 -0.70
C GLU A 124 -32.47 -1.37 -0.52
N LEU A 125 -31.41 -2.14 -0.83
CA LEU A 125 -30.01 -1.72 -0.82
C LEU A 125 -29.40 -1.42 -2.19
N GLY A 126 -30.12 -1.56 -3.30
CA GLY A 126 -29.64 -1.10 -4.60
C GLY A 126 -28.58 -1.97 -5.29
N LEU A 127 -28.40 -3.24 -4.88
CA LEU A 127 -27.44 -4.17 -5.50
C LEU A 127 -28.16 -5.24 -6.32
N SER A 128 -27.62 -5.57 -7.49
CA SER A 128 -28.15 -6.64 -8.34
C SER A 128 -27.89 -8.01 -7.72
N ASP A 129 -28.66 -9.03 -8.12
CA ASP A 129 -28.43 -10.42 -7.70
C ASP A 129 -27.03 -10.93 -8.10
N GLU A 130 -26.50 -10.41 -9.21
CA GLU A 130 -25.14 -10.71 -9.68
C GLU A 130 -24.08 -10.11 -8.74
N ASP A 131 -24.27 -8.87 -8.29
CA ASP A 131 -23.37 -8.23 -7.33
C ASP A 131 -23.35 -8.98 -5.98
N TYR A 132 -24.49 -9.53 -5.56
CA TYR A 132 -24.56 -10.36 -4.35
C TYR A 132 -23.74 -11.65 -4.50
N ALA A 133 -23.83 -12.31 -5.65
CA ALA A 133 -23.04 -13.51 -5.94
C ALA A 133 -21.53 -13.19 -5.95
N GLU A 134 -21.13 -12.14 -6.65
CA GLU A 134 -19.72 -11.72 -6.73
C GLU A 134 -19.18 -11.32 -5.34
N LYS A 135 -19.96 -10.57 -4.56
CA LYS A 135 -19.60 -10.19 -3.19
C LYS A 135 -19.42 -11.41 -2.28
N MET A 136 -20.27 -12.42 -2.41
CA MET A 136 -20.18 -13.66 -1.64
C MET A 136 -18.95 -14.49 -2.05
N GLU A 137 -18.66 -14.60 -3.35
CA GLU A 137 -17.45 -15.27 -3.85
C GLU A 137 -16.17 -14.55 -3.38
N TRP A 138 -16.16 -13.22 -3.44
CA TRP A 138 -15.06 -12.40 -2.96
C TRP A 138 -14.82 -12.58 -1.45
N GLN A 139 -15.90 -12.60 -0.66
CA GLN A 139 -15.81 -12.88 0.78
C GLN A 139 -15.30 -14.29 1.06
N ALA A 140 -15.79 -15.29 0.32
CA ALA A 140 -15.33 -16.68 0.44
C ALA A 140 -13.84 -16.81 0.12
N LYS A 141 -13.37 -16.18 -0.96
CA LYS A 141 -11.97 -16.17 -1.37
C LYS A 141 -11.08 -15.51 -0.30
N ARG A 142 -11.47 -14.33 0.21
CA ARG A 142 -10.71 -13.65 1.27
C ARG A 142 -10.68 -14.44 2.57
N LYS A 143 -11.78 -15.14 2.90
CA LYS A 143 -11.83 -16.01 4.07
C LYS A 143 -10.88 -17.20 3.90
N ALA A 144 -10.90 -17.86 2.74
CA ALA A 144 -9.99 -18.97 2.43
C ALA A 144 -8.51 -18.55 2.48
N GLU A 145 -8.16 -17.40 1.90
CA GLU A 145 -6.80 -16.84 1.95
C GLU A 145 -6.35 -16.56 3.39
N ARG A 146 -7.22 -15.98 4.23
CA ARG A 146 -6.93 -15.75 5.66
C ARG A 146 -6.74 -17.06 6.41
N GLU A 147 -7.58 -18.06 6.17
CA GLU A 147 -7.47 -19.37 6.82
C GLU A 147 -6.17 -20.09 6.42
N GLU A 148 -5.76 -20.01 5.15
CA GLU A 148 -4.49 -20.56 4.67
C GLU A 148 -3.29 -19.86 5.33
N ALA A 149 -3.30 -18.52 5.41
CA ALA A 149 -2.25 -17.76 6.08
C ALA A 149 -2.14 -18.10 7.57
N ILE A 150 -3.29 -18.25 8.26
CA ILE A 150 -3.33 -18.67 9.67
C ILE A 150 -2.79 -20.10 9.83
N LYS A 151 -3.12 -21.01 8.90
CA LYS A 151 -2.61 -22.39 8.93
C LYS A 151 -1.09 -22.43 8.78
N LYS A 152 -0.53 -21.70 7.80
CA LYS A 152 0.94 -21.59 7.64
C LYS A 152 1.62 -21.01 8.87
N LEU A 153 1.02 -20.00 9.51
CA LEU A 153 1.57 -19.41 10.74
C LEU A 153 1.56 -20.41 11.90
N LYS A 154 0.50 -21.21 12.03
CA LYS A 154 0.42 -22.27 13.05
C LYS A 154 1.44 -23.38 12.80
N GLU A 155 1.61 -23.81 11.55
CA GLU A 155 2.60 -24.81 11.16
C GLU A 155 4.03 -24.33 11.44
N MET A 156 4.39 -23.10 11.06
CA MET A 156 5.71 -22.54 11.36
C MET A 156 5.95 -22.46 12.88
N LYS A 157 4.96 -22.00 13.66
CA LYS A 157 5.06 -21.97 15.13
C LYS A 157 5.23 -23.36 15.75
N ALA A 158 4.59 -24.39 15.19
CA ALA A 158 4.74 -25.76 15.65
C ALA A 158 6.15 -26.29 15.37
N VAL A 159 6.69 -26.02 14.17
CA VAL A 159 8.07 -26.39 13.78
C VAL A 159 9.11 -25.69 14.67
N ASP A 160 8.91 -24.41 14.96
CA ASP A 160 9.81 -23.68 15.86
C ASP A 160 9.75 -24.22 17.30
N ALA A 161 8.56 -24.58 17.78
CA ALA A 161 8.39 -25.17 19.10
C ALA A 161 9.03 -26.57 19.21
N GLU A 162 8.95 -27.38 18.15
CA GLU A 162 9.61 -28.69 18.08
C GLU A 162 11.13 -28.55 18.03
N ARG A 163 11.65 -27.64 17.19
CA ARG A 163 13.08 -27.33 17.12
C ARG A 163 13.64 -26.84 18.46
N GLU A 164 12.86 -26.07 19.22
CA GLU A 164 13.27 -25.64 20.57
C GLU A 164 13.32 -26.81 21.54
N ARG A 165 12.33 -27.71 21.50
CA ARG A 165 12.32 -28.93 22.33
C ARG A 165 13.52 -29.82 22.02
N GLU A 166 13.81 -30.07 20.75
CA GLU A 166 15.00 -30.84 20.33
C GLU A 166 16.31 -30.18 20.81
N ARG A 167 16.40 -28.84 20.78
CA ARG A 167 17.59 -28.13 21.28
C ARG A 167 17.76 -28.34 22.78
N VAL A 168 16.68 -28.16 23.55
CA VAL A 168 16.68 -28.34 25.01
C VAL A 168 16.99 -29.79 25.38
N GLU A 169 16.41 -30.77 24.69
CA GLU A 169 16.69 -32.19 24.90
C GLU A 169 18.14 -32.54 24.57
N LYS A 170 18.69 -32.00 23.48
CA LYS A 170 20.10 -32.19 23.11
C LYS A 170 21.04 -31.56 24.14
N GLU A 171 20.70 -30.39 24.68
CA GLU A 171 21.47 -29.76 25.76
C GLU A 171 21.40 -30.55 27.07
N LYS A 172 20.22 -31.09 27.40
CA LYS A 172 20.04 -31.98 28.55
C LYS A 172 20.85 -33.26 28.38
N PHE A 173 20.83 -33.87 27.19
CA PHE A 173 21.63 -35.06 26.88
C PHE A 173 23.14 -34.81 26.99
N LYS A 174 23.64 -33.65 26.51
CA LYS A 174 25.05 -33.26 26.72
C LYS A 174 25.45 -33.17 28.18
N ARG A 175 24.52 -32.75 29.06
CA ARG A 175 24.77 -32.59 30.49
C ARG A 175 24.70 -33.93 31.23
N GLU A 176 23.78 -34.80 30.85
CA GLU A 176 23.56 -36.10 31.51
C GLU A 176 24.56 -37.17 31.06
N ASP A 177 24.89 -37.24 29.77
CA ASP A 177 25.83 -38.21 29.20
C ASP A 177 26.71 -37.60 28.09
N PRO A 178 27.90 -37.05 28.45
CA PRO A 178 28.80 -36.45 27.48
C PRO A 178 29.46 -37.49 26.54
N GLU A 179 29.62 -38.75 26.96
CA GLU A 179 30.21 -39.79 26.10
C GLU A 179 29.22 -40.25 25.04
N GLY A 180 27.97 -40.50 25.42
CA GLY A 180 26.88 -40.79 24.49
C GLY A 180 26.68 -39.67 23.46
N TYR A 181 26.81 -38.40 23.87
CA TYR A 181 26.73 -37.27 22.95
C TYR A 181 27.84 -37.29 21.90
N ARG A 182 29.07 -37.64 22.26
CA ARG A 182 30.19 -37.75 21.32
C ARG A 182 29.95 -38.85 20.28
N LEU A 183 29.50 -40.02 20.73
CA LEU A 183 29.18 -41.15 19.84
C LEU A 183 28.05 -40.78 18.86
N MET A 184 27.02 -40.07 19.34
CA MET A 184 25.93 -39.57 18.48
C MET A 184 26.44 -38.62 17.40
N ILE A 185 27.39 -37.73 17.72
CA ILE A 185 27.97 -36.81 16.75
C ILE A 185 28.82 -37.54 15.71
N GLU A 186 29.61 -38.53 16.13
CA GLU A 186 30.41 -39.37 15.23
C GLU A 186 29.51 -40.15 14.27
N GLN A 187 28.43 -40.76 14.77
CA GLN A 187 27.43 -41.42 13.94
C GLN A 187 26.78 -40.46 12.93
N GLN A 188 26.40 -39.25 13.35
CA GLN A 188 25.84 -38.23 12.44
C GLN A 188 26.84 -37.80 11.35
N GLU A 189 28.14 -37.82 11.62
CA GLU A 189 29.17 -37.53 10.63
C GLU A 189 29.37 -38.67 9.65
N GLU A 190 29.37 -39.93 10.11
CA GLU A 190 29.43 -41.10 9.25
C GLU A 190 28.21 -41.20 8.32
N ASP A 191 27.01 -41.00 8.85
CA ASP A 191 25.77 -41.00 8.06
C ASP A 191 25.81 -39.89 6.99
N LYS A 192 26.33 -38.70 7.32
CA LYS A 192 26.54 -37.62 6.34
C LYS A 192 27.55 -38.01 5.26
N ARG A 193 28.65 -38.68 5.62
CA ARG A 193 29.63 -39.18 4.65
C ARG A 193 28.97 -40.18 3.71
N GLN A 194 28.28 -41.18 4.25
CA GLN A 194 27.56 -42.18 3.44
C GLN A 194 26.50 -41.53 2.54
N ALA A 195 25.73 -40.56 3.04
CA ALA A 195 24.73 -39.84 2.25
C ALA A 195 25.38 -39.03 1.11
N THR A 196 26.53 -38.39 1.36
CA THR A 196 27.25 -37.65 0.31
C THR A 196 27.83 -38.56 -0.76
N GLU A 197 28.33 -39.74 -0.37
CA GLU A 197 28.80 -40.76 -1.31
C GLU A 197 27.65 -41.35 -2.13
N PHE A 198 26.52 -41.66 -1.48
CA PHE A 198 25.32 -42.14 -2.15
C PHE A 198 24.82 -41.13 -3.18
N LYS A 199 24.71 -39.85 -2.79
CA LYS A 199 24.32 -38.76 -3.70
C LYS A 199 25.30 -38.60 -4.86
N ARG A 200 26.60 -38.83 -4.63
CA ARG A 200 27.61 -38.85 -5.69
C ARG A 200 27.38 -40.01 -6.65
N ARG A 201 27.11 -41.22 -6.15
CA ARG A 201 26.79 -42.40 -6.97
C ARG A 201 25.52 -42.20 -7.79
N GLU A 202 24.48 -41.64 -7.18
CA GLU A 202 23.21 -41.35 -7.85
C GLU A 202 23.41 -40.36 -9.01
N ARG A 203 24.19 -39.29 -8.81
CA ARG A 203 24.54 -38.35 -9.89
C ARG A 203 25.30 -39.02 -11.04
N MET A 204 26.22 -39.94 -10.72
CA MET A 204 26.95 -40.70 -11.73
C MET A 204 26.03 -41.64 -12.51
N MET A 205 25.09 -42.30 -11.82
CA MET A 205 24.10 -43.18 -12.44
C MET A 205 23.12 -42.39 -13.32
N ALA A 206 22.63 -41.24 -12.84
CA ALA A 206 21.76 -40.35 -13.61
C ALA A 206 22.47 -39.82 -14.88
N ALA A 207 23.73 -39.39 -14.76
CA ALA A 207 24.52 -38.97 -15.92
C ALA A 207 24.76 -40.14 -16.91
N ALA A 208 24.96 -41.37 -16.42
CA ALA A 208 25.09 -42.54 -17.28
C ALA A 208 23.78 -42.88 -18.01
N LEU A 209 22.63 -42.77 -17.34
CA LEU A 209 21.32 -42.95 -17.96
C LEU A 209 21.03 -41.88 -19.02
N GLU A 210 21.45 -40.63 -18.77
CA GLU A 210 21.32 -39.55 -19.75
C GLU A 210 22.13 -39.85 -21.01
N ARG A 211 23.38 -40.34 -20.87
CA ARG A 211 24.21 -40.76 -22.01
C ARG A 211 23.56 -41.89 -22.81
N LYS A 212 23.06 -42.93 -22.15
CA LYS A 212 22.32 -44.01 -22.82
C LYS A 212 21.10 -43.50 -23.57
N ARG A 213 20.34 -42.58 -22.97
CA ARG A 213 19.17 -41.98 -23.61
C ARG A 213 19.55 -41.17 -24.85
N LYS A 214 20.69 -40.47 -24.83
CA LYS A 214 21.22 -39.76 -26.01
C LYS A 214 21.66 -40.73 -27.12
N GLU A 215 22.36 -41.80 -26.76
CA GLU A 215 22.78 -42.87 -27.70
C GLU A 215 21.57 -43.54 -28.36
N GLU A 216 20.53 -43.89 -27.58
CA GLU A 216 19.29 -44.50 -28.09
C GLU A 216 18.49 -43.54 -28.98
N ALA A 217 18.55 -42.22 -28.73
CA ALA A 217 17.91 -41.22 -29.56
C ALA A 217 18.66 -40.95 -30.89
N GLY A 218 19.83 -41.56 -31.11
CA GLY A 218 20.63 -41.36 -32.32
C GLY A 218 21.18 -39.94 -32.48
N ILE A 219 21.15 -39.13 -31.42
CA ILE A 219 21.73 -37.78 -31.40
C ILE A 219 23.23 -37.97 -31.19
N THR A 220 23.98 -37.94 -32.28
CA THR A 220 25.45 -37.95 -32.23
C THR A 220 25.94 -36.63 -31.64
N ASP A 221 26.97 -36.66 -30.79
CA ASP A 221 27.49 -35.49 -30.05
C ASP A 221 27.95 -34.32 -30.96
N GLU A 222 28.04 -34.52 -32.29
CA GLU A 222 28.37 -33.47 -33.27
C GLU A 222 27.17 -32.58 -33.66
N GLU A 223 25.93 -33.05 -33.46
CA GLU A 223 24.70 -32.29 -33.74
C GLU A 223 24.00 -31.78 -32.46
N GLU A 224 24.69 -31.73 -31.30
CA GLU A 224 24.19 -30.86 -30.23
C GLU A 224 24.17 -29.44 -30.78
N PRO A 225 23.00 -28.79 -30.98
CA PRO A 225 22.97 -27.37 -31.29
C PRO A 225 23.73 -26.72 -30.15
N LYS A 226 24.88 -26.09 -30.46
CA LYS A 226 25.67 -25.29 -29.51
C LYS A 226 24.64 -24.48 -28.75
N GLN A 227 24.28 -24.93 -27.54
CA GLN A 227 23.25 -24.26 -26.76
C GLN A 227 23.76 -22.85 -26.66
N ALA A 228 23.09 -21.91 -27.35
CA ALA A 228 23.50 -20.52 -27.42
C ALA A 228 23.93 -20.14 -26.01
N PRO A 229 25.22 -19.79 -25.82
CA PRO A 229 25.93 -19.93 -24.55
C PRO A 229 25.00 -19.43 -23.47
N LYS A 230 24.39 -20.37 -22.70
CA LYS A 230 23.24 -20.11 -21.82
C LYS A 230 23.46 -18.73 -21.27
N SER A 231 22.71 -17.74 -21.80
CA SER A 231 22.98 -16.31 -21.56
C SER A 231 23.29 -16.23 -20.10
N LYS A 232 24.56 -15.90 -19.78
CA LYS A 232 25.11 -16.07 -18.43
C LYS A 232 24.02 -15.56 -17.51
N LYS A 233 23.24 -16.45 -16.86
CA LYS A 233 22.40 -16.04 -15.74
C LYS A 233 23.44 -15.35 -14.89
N PRO A 234 23.34 -14.02 -14.68
CA PRO A 234 24.39 -13.25 -14.07
C PRO A 234 24.81 -14.09 -12.89
N LYS A 235 26.08 -14.52 -12.92
CA LYS A 235 26.69 -15.29 -11.86
C LYS A 235 26.38 -14.43 -10.65
N LYS A 236 25.36 -14.84 -9.87
CA LYS A 236 25.13 -14.29 -8.55
C LYS A 236 26.32 -14.85 -7.83
N GLU A 237 27.41 -14.11 -7.96
CA GLU A 237 28.58 -14.17 -7.16
C GLU A 237 28.00 -14.20 -5.76
N ARG A 238 27.96 -15.40 -5.18
CA ARG A 238 28.00 -15.55 -3.75
C ARG A 238 29.43 -15.16 -3.39
N THR A 239 29.72 -13.87 -3.57
CA THR A 239 30.70 -13.16 -2.80
C THR A 239 30.32 -13.52 -1.38
N GLU A 240 31.22 -14.18 -0.66
CA GLU A 240 31.33 -13.89 0.75
C GLU A 240 31.49 -12.38 0.82
N GLU A 241 30.36 -11.70 0.96
CA GLU A 241 30.31 -10.32 1.39
C GLU A 241 30.88 -10.34 2.81
N VAL A 242 32.20 -10.18 2.90
CA VAL A 242 32.71 -9.24 3.88
C VAL A 242 31.87 -7.98 3.66
N PRO A 243 31.09 -7.53 4.66
CA PRO A 243 30.11 -6.48 4.48
C PRO A 243 30.83 -5.17 4.12
N THR A 244 31.04 -4.95 2.82
CA THR A 244 31.51 -3.69 2.29
C THR A 244 30.33 -2.74 2.30
N LYS A 245 30.42 -1.76 3.20
CA LYS A 245 29.54 -0.59 3.34
C LYS A 245 28.92 -0.17 2.00
N PRO A 246 27.59 -0.13 1.88
CA PRO A 246 26.95 0.47 0.73
C PRO A 246 27.36 1.94 0.63
N GLY A 247 27.70 2.33 -0.60
CA GLY A 247 28.10 3.67 -0.97
C GLY A 247 27.10 4.71 -0.48
N ASN A 248 27.68 5.73 0.14
CA ASN A 248 27.06 6.91 0.73
C ASN A 248 26.37 7.78 -0.34
N SER A 249 25.21 7.38 -0.87
CA SER A 249 24.20 8.32 -1.34
C SER A 249 23.36 8.73 -0.12
N GLY A 250 23.85 9.74 0.60
CA GLY A 250 23.36 10.21 1.91
C GLY A 250 21.98 10.89 1.87
N GLY A 251 20.98 10.24 1.27
CA GLY A 251 19.62 10.73 1.13
C GLY A 251 18.61 9.92 1.94
N SER A 252 18.35 10.39 3.15
CA SER A 252 17.02 10.41 3.81
C SER A 252 16.23 9.12 4.12
N TRP A 253 16.66 7.89 3.79
CA TRP A 253 15.87 6.72 4.23
C TRP A 253 15.94 6.49 5.75
N LEU A 254 17.11 6.67 6.38
CA LEU A 254 17.22 6.61 7.84
C LEU A 254 16.37 7.70 8.53
N LYS A 255 16.19 8.85 7.89
CA LYS A 255 15.27 9.90 8.38
C LYS A 255 13.82 9.45 8.24
N ALA A 256 13.44 8.85 7.11
CA ALA A 256 12.10 8.30 6.92
C ALA A 256 11.77 7.17 7.93
N LEU A 257 12.72 6.28 8.22
CA LEU A 257 12.55 5.25 9.26
C LEU A 257 12.50 5.85 10.67
N GLY A 258 13.28 6.89 10.94
CA GLY A 258 13.22 7.64 12.20
C GLY A 258 11.86 8.32 12.40
N CYS A 259 11.31 8.95 11.36
CA CYS A 259 9.97 9.54 11.40
C CYS A 259 8.87 8.49 11.62
N LEU A 260 8.92 7.36 10.91
CA LEU A 260 7.97 6.26 11.11
C LEU A 260 8.05 5.67 12.53
N GLY A 261 9.26 5.53 13.07
CA GLY A 261 9.47 5.06 14.44
C GLY A 261 8.88 6.00 15.49
N LEU A 262 9.03 7.32 15.30
CA LEU A 262 8.46 8.33 16.20
C LEU A 262 6.93 8.35 16.15
N VAL A 263 6.33 8.23 14.96
CA VAL A 263 4.87 8.15 14.80
C VAL A 263 4.33 6.88 15.46
N ALA A 264 4.96 5.73 15.24
CA ALA A 264 4.56 4.48 15.89
C ALA A 264 4.70 4.55 17.42
N GLY A 265 5.79 5.15 17.93
CA GLY A 265 6.00 5.35 19.37
C GLY A 265 4.96 6.28 19.99
N ALA A 266 4.62 7.39 19.33
CA ALA A 266 3.58 8.30 19.78
C ALA A 266 2.19 7.66 19.80
N SER A 267 1.85 6.87 18.76
CA SER A 267 0.58 6.12 18.70
C SER A 267 0.47 5.09 19.82
N LEU A 268 1.55 4.37 20.14
CA LEU A 268 1.56 3.40 21.24
C LEU A 268 1.43 4.06 22.62
N LEU A 269 2.10 5.20 22.83
CA LEU A 269 1.95 5.97 24.06
C LEU A 269 0.54 6.55 24.20
N GLY A 270 -0.01 7.11 23.11
CA GLY A 270 -1.38 7.62 23.08
C GLY A 270 -2.41 6.53 23.39
N TYR A 271 -2.26 5.34 22.79
CA TYR A 271 -3.11 4.20 23.07
C TYR A 271 -3.04 3.78 24.55
N LYS A 272 -1.84 3.76 25.14
CA LYS A 272 -1.66 3.41 26.55
C LYS A 272 -2.36 4.40 27.49
N VAL A 273 -2.21 5.70 27.24
CA VAL A 273 -2.90 6.75 28.03
C VAL A 273 -4.42 6.60 27.92
N LEU A 274 -4.94 6.29 26.73
CA LEU A 274 -6.38 6.14 26.50
C LEU A 274 -6.94 4.91 27.25
N VAL A 275 -6.18 3.81 27.29
CA VAL A 275 -6.53 2.62 28.08
C VAL A 275 -6.49 2.91 29.58
N ASP A 276 -5.48 3.64 30.07
CA ASP A 276 -5.39 4.02 31.47
C ASP A 276 -6.56 4.94 31.89
N MET A 277 -6.96 5.89 31.03
CA MET A 277 -8.14 6.74 31.28
C MET A 277 -9.46 5.95 31.29
N GLN A 278 -9.62 4.95 30.41
CA GLN A 278 -10.81 4.08 30.43
C GLN A 278 -10.89 3.28 31.73
N LYS A 279 -9.74 2.80 32.23
CA LYS A 279 -9.66 2.06 33.48
C LYS A 279 -10.04 2.91 34.69
N GLU A 280 -9.54 4.15 34.77
CA GLU A 280 -9.92 5.10 35.84
C GLU A 280 -11.40 5.49 35.79
N ALA A 281 -11.98 5.60 34.59
CA ALA A 281 -13.40 5.88 34.41
C ALA A 281 -14.30 4.71 34.84
N GLU A 282 -13.83 3.48 34.69
CA GLU A 282 -14.54 2.28 35.14
C GLU A 282 -14.48 2.11 36.66
N GLU A 283 -13.32 2.38 37.28
CA GLU A 283 -13.13 2.32 38.72
C GLU A 283 -13.95 3.39 39.47
N ASN A 284 -14.10 4.58 38.88
CA ASN A 284 -14.91 5.67 39.45
C ASN A 284 -16.40 5.58 39.13
N ARG A 285 -16.87 4.56 38.40
CA ARG A 285 -18.30 4.45 38.07
C ARG A 285 -19.09 4.14 39.36
N PRO A 286 -19.96 5.06 39.84
CA PRO A 286 -20.69 4.85 41.08
C PRO A 286 -21.58 3.62 40.94
N VAL A 287 -21.38 2.64 41.82
CA VAL A 287 -22.22 1.44 41.92
C VAL A 287 -23.65 1.91 42.19
N LYS A 288 -24.48 1.92 41.14
CA LYS A 288 -25.92 2.19 41.26
C LYS A 288 -26.49 1.13 42.20
N ARG A 289 -26.69 1.51 43.46
CA ARG A 289 -27.44 0.70 44.42
C ARG A 289 -28.85 0.57 43.91
N GLU A 290 -29.12 -0.57 43.29
CA GLU A 290 -30.45 -1.00 42.88
C GLU A 290 -31.34 -1.00 44.14
N LYS A 291 -32.17 0.03 44.27
CA LYS A 291 -33.21 0.06 45.30
C LYS A 291 -34.22 -1.02 44.93
N LYS A 292 -34.04 -2.22 45.48
CA LYS A 292 -35.07 -3.27 45.49
C LYS A 292 -36.30 -2.73 46.23
N ASN A 293 -37.24 -2.18 45.46
CA ASN A 293 -38.58 -1.87 45.91
C ASN A 293 -39.27 -3.18 46.28
N LYS A 294 -39.24 -3.51 47.57
CA LYS A 294 -39.98 -4.62 48.16
C LYS A 294 -41.45 -4.21 48.21
N LYS A 295 -42.16 -4.46 47.10
CA LYS A 295 -43.61 -4.31 46.97
C LYS A 295 -44.26 -5.33 47.92
N LYS A 296 -44.66 -4.89 49.12
CA LYS A 296 -45.56 -5.63 50.00
C LYS A 296 -46.94 -5.62 49.36
N HIS A 297 -47.39 -6.77 48.87
CA HIS A 297 -48.80 -7.02 48.62
C HIS A 297 -49.44 -7.44 49.96
N ASN A 298 -50.42 -6.65 50.40
CA ASN A 298 -51.53 -7.11 51.22
C ASN A 298 -52.54 -7.82 50.31
#